data_AF-A0A357CY11-F1
#
_entry.id   AF-A0A357CY11-F1
#
_cell.length_a   1.000
_cell.length_b   1.000
_cell.length_c   1.000
_cell.angle_alpha   90.00
_cell.angle_beta   90.00
_cell.angle_gamma   90.00
#
_symmetry.space_group_name_H-M   'P 1'
#
loop_
_entity.id
_entity.type
_entity.pdbx_description
1 polymer ?
#
loop_
_entity_poly.entity_id
_entity_poly.type
_entity_poly.pdbx_seq_one_letter_code
_entity_poly.pdbx_strand_id
1 'polypeptide(L)' 'ICFLLWGGYAKSKASLITNPRHHVLPAVHPSPLSAYNGFFGCRHFSLCNKLLGYEIDWNLNT' A
#
# COMPACT_ATOMS: atom_id res chain seq x y z
N ILE A 1 -2.22 10.09 -6.80
CA ILE A 1 -1.07 9.43 -6.11
C ILE A 1 -1.64 8.39 -5.16
N CYS A 2 -1.04 7.19 -5.11
CA CYS A 2 -1.43 6.14 -4.17
C CYS A 2 -0.25 5.83 -3.23
N PHE A 3 -0.45 5.99 -1.92
CA PHE A 3 0.55 5.73 -0.88
C PHE A 3 0.31 4.36 -0.24
N LEU A 4 1.30 3.48 -0.32
CA LEU A 4 1.28 2.18 0.38
C LEU A 4 1.98 2.35 1.74
N LEU A 5 1.22 2.32 2.83
CA LEU A 5 1.75 2.54 4.18
C LEU A 5 1.81 1.22 4.94
N TRP A 6 2.95 0.53 4.85
CA TRP A 6 3.18 -0.76 5.49
C TRP A 6 3.94 -0.64 6.82
N GLY A 7 3.29 -1.06 7.91
CA GLY A 7 3.84 -0.98 9.25
C GLY A 7 3.51 0.33 9.99
N GLY A 8 3.68 0.31 11.32
CA GLY A 8 3.27 1.41 12.20
C GLY A 8 3.99 2.73 11.89
N TYR A 9 5.29 2.66 11.60
CA TYR A 9 6.07 3.85 11.24
C TYR A 9 5.53 4.52 9.97
N ALA A 10 5.28 3.76 8.90
CA ALA A 10 4.70 4.30 7.68
C ALA A 10 3.28 4.85 7.90
N LYS A 11 2.43 4.12 8.63
CA LYS A 11 1.06 4.58 8.97
C LYS A 11 1.07 5.91 9.75
N SER A 12 2.06 6.15 10.60
CA SER A 12 2.18 7.43 11.33
C SER A 12 2.34 8.65 10.42
N LYS A 13 2.76 8.46 9.16
CA LYS A 13 2.90 9.54 8.17
C LYS A 13 1.59 9.86 7.45
N ALA A 14 0.51 9.12 7.70
CA ALA A 14 -0.78 9.37 7.07
C ALA A 14 -1.29 10.80 7.31
N SER A 15 -0.99 11.39 8.48
CA SER A 15 -1.37 12.77 8.81
C SER A 15 -0.70 13.83 7.91
N LEU A 16 0.41 13.49 7.25
CA LEU A 16 1.09 14.37 6.30
C LEU A 16 0.43 14.35 4.91
N ILE A 17 -0.45 13.38 4.64
CA ILE A 17 -1.11 13.18 3.34
C ILE A 17 -2.49 13.85 3.41
N THR A 18 -2.54 15.15 3.11
CA THR A 18 -3.75 15.97 3.29
C THR A 18 -4.59 16.17 2.03
N ASN A 19 -4.03 15.89 0.84
CA ASN A 19 -4.74 16.08 -0.41
C ASN A 19 -5.82 15.00 -0.60
N PRO A 20 -7.11 15.37 -0.74
CA PRO A 20 -8.22 14.41 -0.87
C PRO A 20 -8.19 13.58 -2.16
N ARG A 21 -7.40 13.98 -3.16
CA ARG A 21 -7.16 13.19 -4.39
C ARG A 21 -6.07 12.14 -4.21
N HIS A 22 -5.39 12.08 -3.06
CA HIS A 22 -4.45 11.02 -2.75
C HIS A 22 -5.18 9.83 -2.15
N HIS A 23 -4.75 8.62 -2.53
CA HIS A 23 -5.24 7.39 -1.94
C HIS A 23 -4.21 6.85 -0.96
N VAL A 24 -4.67 6.28 0.16
CA VAL A 24 -3.83 5.68 1.19
C VAL A 24 -4.26 4.24 1.40
N LEU A 25 -3.32 3.31 1.24
CA LEU A 25 -3.52 1.88 1.47
C LEU A 25 -2.64 1.43 2.64
N PRO A 26 -3.18 1.35 3.87
CA PRO A 26 -2.43 0.93 5.05
C PRO A 26 -2.50 -0.58 5.27
N ALA A 27 -1.37 -1.24 5.57
CA ALA A 27 -1.34 -2.64 6.03
C ALA A 27 -0.24 -2.85 7.09
N VAL A 28 -0.25 -4.02 7.74
CA VAL A 28 0.90 -4.40 8.59
C VAL A 28 2.17 -4.58 7.73
N HIS A 29 3.34 -4.58 8.36
CA HIS A 29 4.60 -4.65 7.64
C HIS A 29 4.81 -6.06 7.02
N PRO A 30 5.43 -6.18 5.83
CA PRO A 30 5.75 -7.46 5.19
C PRO A 30 6.78 -8.32 5.93
N SER A 31 7.41 -7.81 7.00
CA SER A 31 8.36 -8.58 7.80
C SER A 31 7.72 -9.88 8.31
N PRO A 32 8.46 -11.01 8.36
CA PRO A 32 7.95 -12.28 8.87
C PRO A 32 7.25 -12.18 10.23
N LEU A 33 7.70 -11.26 11.09
CA LEU A 33 7.12 -11.03 12.42
C LEU A 33 5.64 -10.59 12.38
N SER A 34 5.20 -9.96 11.29
CA SER A 34 3.86 -9.36 11.20
C SER A 34 3.09 -9.70 9.93
N ALA A 35 3.71 -10.32 8.92
CA ALA A 35 3.10 -10.47 7.61
C ALA A 35 1.78 -11.26 7.62
N TYR A 36 1.71 -12.30 8.45
CA TYR A 36 0.51 -13.12 8.63
C TYR A 36 -0.64 -12.38 9.33
N ASN A 37 -0.34 -11.28 10.03
CA ASN A 37 -1.32 -10.47 10.75
C ASN A 37 -2.00 -9.42 9.85
N GLY A 38 -1.91 -9.56 8.52
CA GLY A 38 -2.67 -8.74 7.56
C GLY A 38 -1.89 -8.13 6.39
N PHE A 39 -0.63 -8.51 6.14
CA PHE A 39 0.07 -8.11 4.92
C PHE A 39 -0.30 -9.09 3.80
N PHE A 40 -0.20 -10.39 4.08
CA PHE A 40 -0.69 -11.41 3.16
C PHE A 40 -2.21 -11.26 2.99
N GLY A 41 -2.65 -11.24 1.73
CA GLY A 41 -4.06 -11.03 1.39
C GLY A 41 -4.51 -9.56 1.34
N CYS A 42 -3.65 -8.58 1.64
CA CYS A 42 -4.05 -7.16 1.56
C CYS A 42 -4.38 -6.68 0.13
N ARG A 43 -3.85 -7.36 -0.90
CA ARG A 43 -4.09 -7.06 -2.33
C ARG A 43 -3.73 -5.63 -2.75
N HIS A 44 -2.77 -4.99 -2.09
CA HIS A 44 -2.43 -3.59 -2.34
C HIS A 44 -1.97 -3.30 -3.78
N PHE A 45 -1.28 -4.21 -4.45
CA PHE A 45 -0.81 -3.99 -5.83
C PHE A 45 -1.98 -3.84 -6.81
N SER A 46 -2.96 -4.75 -6.78
CA SER A 46 -4.13 -4.66 -7.64
C SER A 46 -5.09 -3.53 -7.23
N LEU A 47 -5.21 -3.26 -5.93
CA LEU A 47 -5.96 -2.08 -5.44
C LEU A 47 -5.31 -0.77 -5.91
N CYS A 48 -3.99 -0.67 -5.92
CA CYS A 48 -3.25 0.49 -6.42
C CYS A 48 -3.61 0.77 -7.89
N ASN A 49 -3.52 -0.24 -8.76
CA ASN A 49 -3.88 -0.11 -10.17
C ASN A 49 -5.35 0.33 -10.34
N LYS A 50 -6.27 -0.26 -9.58
CA LYS A 50 -7.69 0.12 -9.59
C LYS A 50 -7.90 1.60 -9.22
N LEU A 51 -7.16 2.10 -8.24
CA LEU A 51 -7.29 3.49 -7.76
C LEU A 51 -6.62 4.49 -8.71
N LEU A 52 -5.57 4.10 -9.41
CA LEU A 52 -4.87 4.96 -10.36
C LEU A 52 -5.61 5.05 -11.71
N GLY A 53 -6.44 4.07 -12.05
CA GLY A 53 -7.15 4.01 -13.33
C GLY A 53 -6.25 3.61 -14.51
N TYR A 54 -5.01 3.22 -14.23
CA TYR A 54 -4.06 2.63 -15.17
C TYR A 54 -3.24 1.55 -14.47
N GLU A 55 -2.63 0.67 -15.25
CA GLU A 55 -1.89 -0.47 -14.74
C GLU A 55 -0.41 -0.13 -14.53
N ILE A 56 0.08 -0.39 -13.33
CA ILE A 56 1.51 -0.55 -13.07
C ILE A 56 1.81 -2.04 -13.28
N ASP A 57 2.79 -2.33 -14.14
CA ASP A 57 3.34 -3.68 -14.24
C ASP A 57 4.25 -3.94 -13.02
N TRP A 58 3.84 -4.90 -12.20
CA TRP A 58 4.54 -5.30 -10.99
C TRP A 58 5.45 -6.51 -11.20
N ASN A 59 5.45 -7.10 -12.39
CA ASN A 59 6.33 -8.22 -12.72
C ASN A 59 7.75 -7.71 -12.93
N LEU A 60 8.70 -8.21 -12.13
CA LEU A 60 10.11 -7.81 -12.22
C LEU A 60 10.89 -8.58 -13.29
N ASN A 61 10.28 -9.59 -13.92
CA ASN A 61 10.95 -10.48 -14.89
C ASN A 61 10.64 -10.12 -16.35
N THR A 62 10.02 -8.97 -16.59
CA THR A 62 9.83 -8.44 -17.95
C THR A 62 11.12 -7.87 -18.51
#